data_AF-A0A352SIH4-F1
#
_entry.id   AF-A0A352SIH4-F1
#
_cell.length_a   1.000
_cell.length_b   1.000
_cell.length_c   1.000
_cell.angle_alpha   90.00
_cell.angle_beta   90.00
_cell.angle_gamma   90.00
#
_symmetry.space_group_name_H-M   'P 1'
#
loop_
_entity.id
_entity.type
_entity.pdbx_description
1 polymer ?
#
loop_
_entity_poly.entity_id
_entity_poly.type
_entity_poly.pdbx_seq_one_letter_code
_entity_poly.pdbx_strand_id
1 'polypeptide(L)'
;MSGGSFGYLCYKDVTELMNSSSIANLEKMVQHLQEYGYEDIARDTQRLIEYIRSASIRIEVLSENLNGVFHAVEWHESGDIRRETMIAELEKYRNGGANG
;
A
#
# COMPACT_ATOMS: atom_id res chain seq x y z
N MET A 1 32.62 6.91 -6.96
CA MET A 1 31.45 6.06 -6.66
C MET A 1 30.68 5.90 -7.95
N SER A 2 30.46 4.67 -8.44
CA SER A 2 29.74 4.48 -9.71
C SER A 2 28.30 4.96 -9.52
N GLY A 3 27.88 5.93 -10.33
CA GLY A 3 26.51 6.45 -10.36
C GLY A 3 25.55 5.32 -10.74
N GLY A 4 25.12 4.55 -9.74
CA GLY A 4 24.13 3.51 -9.92
C GLY A 4 22.82 4.15 -10.36
N SER A 5 22.21 3.61 -11.41
CA SER A 5 20.87 4.02 -11.82
C SER A 5 19.92 3.89 -10.64
N PHE A 6 19.16 4.94 -10.33
CA PHE A 6 18.06 4.90 -9.37
C PHE A 6 16.85 4.09 -9.89
N GLY A 7 17.03 3.25 -10.91
CA GLY A 7 15.95 2.48 -11.53
C GLY A 7 14.89 3.38 -12.18
N TYR A 8 15.32 4.53 -12.70
CA TYR A 8 14.46 5.49 -13.40
C TYR A 8 13.21 5.93 -12.61
N LEU A 9 13.37 6.28 -11.32
CA LEU A 9 12.27 6.74 -10.44
C LEU A 9 11.36 7.80 -11.10
N CYS A 10 11.91 8.68 -11.92
CA CYS A 10 11.15 9.74 -12.60
C CYS A 10 10.13 9.24 -13.64
N TYR A 11 10.21 7.99 -14.08
CA TYR A 11 9.27 7.38 -15.02
C TYR A 11 8.31 6.38 -14.36
N LYS A 12 8.44 6.16 -13.04
CA LYS A 12 7.61 5.20 -12.32
C LYS A 12 6.24 5.77 -11.99
N ASP A 13 5.21 4.97 -12.19
CA ASP A 13 3.88 5.27 -11.66
C ASP A 13 3.77 4.93 -10.16
N VAL A 14 2.61 5.24 -9.57
CA VAL A 14 2.36 5.00 -8.13
C VAL A 14 2.50 3.52 -7.76
N THR A 15 1.98 2.60 -8.59
CA THR A 15 2.06 1.16 -8.32
C THR A 15 3.50 0.67 -8.35
N GLU A 16 4.29 1.18 -9.31
CA GLU A 16 5.70 0.86 -9.41
C GLU A 16 6.51 1.46 -8.26
N LEU A 17 6.15 2.64 -7.76
CA LEU A 17 6.80 3.28 -6.61
C LEU A 17 6.58 2.50 -5.31
N MET A 18 5.46 1.79 -5.17
CA MET A 18 5.16 0.98 -4.00
C MET A 18 6.01 -0.31 -3.91
N ASN A 19 6.68 -0.70 -5.00
CA ASN A 19 7.55 -1.87 -4.99
C ASN A 19 8.79 -1.67 -4.10
N SER A 20 9.22 -2.74 -3.43
CA SER A 20 10.38 -2.70 -2.52
C SER A 20 11.67 -2.22 -3.19
N SER A 21 11.86 -2.51 -4.49
CA SER A 21 13.01 -2.03 -5.26
C SER A 21 12.98 -0.51 -5.48
N SER A 22 11.81 0.08 -5.68
CA SER A 22 11.62 1.53 -5.79
C SER A 22 11.86 2.23 -4.47
N ILE A 23 11.35 1.67 -3.37
CA ILE A 23 11.60 2.19 -2.02
C ILE A 23 13.11 2.20 -1.73
N ALA A 24 13.83 1.11 -2.01
CA ALA A 24 15.28 1.06 -1.82
C ALA A 24 16.03 2.09 -2.69
N ASN A 25 15.55 2.38 -3.90
CA ASN A 25 16.13 3.42 -4.74
C ASN A 25 15.80 4.84 -4.25
N LEU A 26 14.62 5.07 -3.68
CA LEU A 26 14.26 6.34 -3.03
C LEU A 26 15.14 6.58 -1.79
N GLU A 27 15.41 5.55 -0.98
CA GLU A 27 16.32 5.67 0.17
C GLU A 27 17.74 6.05 -0.25
N LYS A 28 18.25 5.45 -1.34
CA LYS A 28 19.52 5.85 -1.94
C LYS A 28 19.47 7.30 -2.46
N MET A 29 18.35 7.72 -3.03
CA MET A 29 18.17 9.10 -3.50
C MET A 29 18.20 10.10 -2.33
N VAL A 30 17.57 9.77 -1.20
CA VAL A 30 17.66 10.59 0.03
C VAL A 30 19.12 10.79 0.43
N GLN A 31 19.89 9.70 0.52
CA GLN A 31 21.33 9.76 0.85
C GLN A 31 22.09 10.63 -0.15
N HIS A 32 21.83 10.46 -1.45
CA HIS A 32 22.48 11.24 -2.49
C HIS A 32 22.14 12.74 -2.40
N LEU A 33 20.90 13.10 -2.10
CA LEU A 33 20.50 14.50 -1.94
C LEU A 33 21.16 15.14 -0.72
N GLN A 34 21.27 14.40 0.39
CA GLN A 34 21.95 14.85 1.61
C GLN A 34 23.45 15.08 1.38
N GLU A 35 24.13 14.17 0.67
CA GLU A 35 25.56 14.31 0.34
C GLU A 35 25.87 15.60 -0.43
N TYR A 36 24.91 16.13 -1.19
CA TYR A 36 25.04 17.37 -1.96
C TYR A 36 24.44 18.60 -1.26
N GLY A 37 23.94 18.45 -0.03
CA GLY A 37 23.40 19.55 0.78
C GLY A 37 21.96 19.97 0.47
N TYR A 38 21.22 19.17 -0.31
CA TYR A 38 19.81 19.43 -0.66
C TYR A 38 18.85 18.82 0.37
N GLU A 39 18.97 19.28 1.63
CA GLU A 39 18.23 18.75 2.78
C GLU A 39 16.71 18.87 2.69
N ASP A 40 16.21 19.92 2.03
CA ASP A 40 14.78 20.13 1.79
C ASP A 40 14.21 19.09 0.82
N ILE A 41 14.90 18.85 -0.30
CA ILE A 41 14.49 17.85 -1.30
C ILE A 41 14.65 16.43 -0.73
N ALA A 42 15.70 16.17 0.05
CA ALA A 42 15.89 14.90 0.74
C ALA A 42 14.72 14.61 1.71
N ARG A 43 14.26 15.64 2.44
CA ARG A 43 13.12 15.53 3.35
C ARG A 43 11.82 15.24 2.61
N ASP A 44 11.57 15.88 1.47
CA ASP A 44 10.39 15.58 0.66
C ASP A 44 10.44 14.17 0.07
N THR A 45 11.62 13.72 -0.35
CA THR A 45 11.83 12.34 -0.81
C THR A 45 11.58 11.32 0.31
N GLN A 46 12.02 11.63 1.54
CA GLN A 46 11.76 10.81 2.73
C GLN A 46 10.26 10.76 3.07
N ARG A 47 9.54 11.88 2.98
CA ARG A 47 8.07 11.91 3.18
C ARG A 47 7.35 11.05 2.16
N LEU A 48 7.80 11.02 0.90
CA LEU A 48 7.23 10.14 -0.12
C LEU A 48 7.37 8.66 0.28
N ILE A 49 8.53 8.25 0.80
CA ILE A 49 8.74 6.88 1.31
C ILE A 49 7.77 6.56 2.46
N GLU A 50 7.56 7.51 3.37
CA GLU A 50 6.65 7.37 4.50
C GLU A 50 5.18 7.24 4.04
N TYR A 51 4.77 8.02 3.03
CA TYR A 51 3.45 7.91 2.43
C TYR A 51 3.24 6.55 1.77
N ILE A 52 4.23 6.05 1.02
CA ILE A 52 4.18 4.72 0.41
C ILE A 52 4.00 3.66 1.48
N ARG A 53 4.87 3.64 2.51
CA ARG A 53 4.80 2.66 3.60
C ARG A 53 3.47 2.72 4.35
N SER A 54 3.02 3.94 4.67
CA SER A 54 1.76 4.14 5.38
C SER A 54 0.56 3.68 4.55
N ALA A 55 0.55 3.98 3.25
CA ALA A 55 -0.50 3.52 2.35
C ALA A 55 -0.51 1.99 2.23
N SER A 56 0.66 1.35 2.06
CA SER A 56 0.76 -0.11 1.97
C SER A 56 0.18 -0.79 3.21
N ILE A 57 0.55 -0.35 4.42
CA ILE A 57 0.03 -0.91 5.68
C ILE A 57 -1.49 -0.71 5.78
N ARG A 58 -2.01 0.47 5.45
CA ARG A 58 -3.45 0.73 5.51
C ARG A 58 -4.23 -0.12 4.51
N ILE A 59 -3.69 -0.31 3.31
CA ILE A 59 -4.29 -1.16 2.28
C ILE A 59 -4.31 -2.61 2.75
N GLU A 60 -3.18 -3.11 3.26
CA GLU A 60 -3.04 -4.47 3.78
C GLU A 60 -4.08 -4.75 4.87
N VAL A 61 -4.07 -3.95 5.94
CA VAL A 61 -5.01 -4.10 7.06
C VAL A 61 -6.47 -4.02 6.61
N LEU A 62 -6.81 -3.05 5.77
CA LEU A 62 -8.19 -2.90 5.31
C LEU A 62 -8.60 -4.06 4.39
N SER A 63 -7.69 -4.55 3.55
CA SER A 63 -7.95 -5.69 2.67
C SER A 63 -8.18 -6.98 3.45
N GLU A 64 -7.39 -7.23 4.50
CA GLU A 64 -7.56 -8.38 5.39
C GLU A 64 -8.91 -8.31 6.13
N ASN A 65 -9.24 -7.12 6.65
CA ASN A 65 -10.52 -6.90 7.33
C ASN A 65 -11.72 -7.11 6.41
N LEU A 66 -11.60 -6.74 5.13
CA LEU A 66 -12.65 -6.92 4.12
C LEU A 66 -12.67 -8.31 3.48
N ASN A 67 -11.67 -9.17 3.72
CA ASN A 67 -11.54 -10.46 3.03
C ASN A 67 -12.80 -11.33 3.17
N GLY A 68 -13.38 -11.40 4.38
CA GLY A 68 -14.63 -12.14 4.61
C GLY A 68 -15.83 -11.56 3.84
N VAL A 69 -15.88 -10.23 3.69
CA VAL A 69 -16.92 -9.56 2.89
C VAL A 69 -16.76 -9.90 1.41
N PHE A 70 -15.53 -9.79 0.87
CA PHE A 70 -15.25 -10.10 -0.52
C PHE A 70 -15.61 -11.55 -0.85
N HIS A 71 -15.12 -12.49 -0.04
CA HIS A 71 -15.42 -13.91 -0.19
C HIS A 71 -16.93 -14.19 -0.17
N ALA A 72 -17.67 -13.63 0.79
CA ALA A 72 -19.11 -13.83 0.89
C ALA A 72 -19.87 -13.33 -0.35
N VAL A 73 -19.48 -12.17 -0.89
CA VAL A 73 -20.09 -11.62 -2.11
C VAL A 73 -19.75 -12.49 -3.31
N GLU A 74 -18.46 -12.81 -3.50
CA GLU A 74 -18.01 -13.64 -4.63
C GLU A 74 -18.70 -15.01 -4.66
N TRP A 75 -18.82 -15.66 -3.49
CA TRP A 75 -19.49 -16.96 -3.36
C TRP A 75 -21.00 -16.89 -3.56
N HIS A 76 -21.62 -15.75 -3.27
CA HIS A 76 -23.03 -15.58 -3.58
C HIS A 76 -23.24 -15.44 -5.08
N GLU A 77 -22.43 -14.61 -5.74
CA GLU A 77 -22.50 -14.37 -7.19
C GLU A 77 -22.16 -15.63 -8.00
N SER A 78 -21.27 -16.50 -7.50
CA SER A 78 -21.00 -17.81 -8.11
C SER A 78 -22.07 -18.87 -7.83
N GLY A 79 -22.99 -18.62 -6.89
CA GLY A 79 -24.03 -19.57 -6.47
C GLY A 79 -23.57 -20.59 -5.42
N ASP A 80 -22.37 -20.46 -4.88
CA ASP A 80 -21.82 -21.34 -3.83
C ASP A 80 -22.52 -21.16 -2.47
N ILE A 81 -23.02 -19.94 -2.19
CA ILE A 81 -23.81 -19.65 -0.98
C ILE A 81 -25.12 -18.92 -1.29
N ARG A 82 -26.06 -19.07 -0.35
CA ARG A 82 -27.34 -18.36 -0.39
C ARG A 82 -27.18 -16.90 0.03
N ARG A 83 -28.10 -16.06 -0.43
CA ARG A 83 -28.15 -14.62 -0.10
C ARG A 83 -28.15 -14.37 1.40
N GLU A 84 -28.84 -15.19 2.18
CA GLU A 84 -28.94 -15.03 3.63
C GLU A 84 -27.58 -15.25 4.31
N THR A 85 -26.79 -16.21 3.83
CA THR A 85 -25.42 -16.46 4.31
C THR A 85 -24.52 -15.28 4.00
N MET A 86 -24.61 -14.75 2.77
CA MET A 86 -23.87 -13.54 2.38
C MET A 86 -24.21 -12.38 3.33
N ILE A 87 -25.49 -12.05 3.48
CA ILE A 87 -25.95 -10.94 4.35
C ILE A 87 -25.44 -11.13 5.79
N ALA A 88 -25.45 -12.34 6.33
CA ALA A 88 -24.95 -12.61 7.67
C ALA A 88 -23.45 -12.27 7.81
N GLU A 89 -22.60 -12.58 6.82
CA GLU A 89 -21.17 -12.21 6.84
C GLU A 89 -20.95 -10.70 6.72
N LEU A 90 -21.74 -10.00 5.88
CA LEU A 90 -21.68 -8.54 5.79
C LEU A 90 -22.06 -7.86 7.12
N GLU A 91 -23.10 -8.35 7.79
CA GLU A 91 -23.52 -7.82 9.09
C GLU A 91 -22.51 -8.15 10.20
N LYS A 92 -21.79 -9.28 10.13
CA LYS A 92 -20.66 -9.55 11.04
C LYS A 92 -19.57 -8.50 10.89
N TYR A 93 -19.18 -8.16 9.66
CA TYR A 93 -18.19 -7.10 9.42
C TYR A 93 -18.67 -5.75 9.95
N ARG A 94 -19.92 -5.35 9.64
CA ARG A 94 -20.50 -4.08 10.09
C ARG A 94 -20.54 -3.97 11.62
N ASN A 95 -20.92 -5.04 12.30
CA ASN A 95 -21.10 -5.03 13.76
C ASN A 95 -19.81 -5.37 14.54
N GLY A 96 -18.83 -6.00 13.88
CA GLY A 96 -17.50 -6.29 14.43
C GLY A 96 -16.47 -5.18 14.21
N GLY A 97 -16.71 -4.25 13.27
CA GLY A 97 -15.84 -3.11 12.96
C GLY A 97 -15.80 -1.98 14.00
N ALA A 98 -16.43 -2.17 15.18
CA ALA A 98 -16.44 -1.20 16.28
C ALA A 98 -15.24 -1.33 17.25
N ASN A 99 -14.14 -1.94 16.81
CA ASN A 99 -12.86 -1.88 17.51
C ASN A 99 -11.91 -0.94 16.74
N GLY A 100 -12.23 0.37 16.82
CA GLY A 100 -11.27 1.45 16.58
C GLY A 100 -10.60 1.84 17.90
#